data_AF-A0A3A6JE93-F1
#
_entry.id   AF-A0A3A6JE93-F1
#
_cell.length_a   1.000
_cell.length_b   1.000
_cell.length_c   1.000
_cell.angle_alpha   90.00
_cell.angle_beta   90.00
_cell.angle_gamma   90.00
#
_symmetry.space_group_name_H-M   'P 1'
#
loop_
_entity.id
_entity.type
_entity.pdbx_description
1 polymer ?
#
loop_
_entity_poly.entity_id
_entity_poly.type
_entity_poly.pdbx_seq_one_letter_code
_entity_poly.pdbx_strand_id
1 'polypeptide(L)' 'MEAIPRNDGEQYRFDAFCKAVLRNEARNYHRNKKRLLDREKSFSVLSMEELGQLTSVDHYPSEEFVFSSYGCDLHI' A
#
# COMPACT_ATOMS: atom_id res chain seq x y z
N MET A 1 2.23 21.76 55.15
CA MET A 1 2.07 20.69 54.15
C MET A 1 3.41 20.59 53.45
N GLU A 2 4.23 19.60 53.81
CA GLU A 2 5.53 19.41 53.16
C GLU A 2 5.29 19.05 51.70
N ALA A 3 5.93 19.79 50.79
CA ALA A 3 5.87 19.49 49.37
C ALA A 3 6.58 18.15 49.14
N ILE A 4 5.83 17.17 48.63
CA ILE A 4 6.39 15.88 48.18
C ILE A 4 7.53 16.22 47.21
N PRO A 5 8.77 15.73 47.45
CA PRO A 5 9.89 16.02 46.57
C PRO A 5 9.55 15.44 45.21
N ARG A 6 9.36 16.33 44.23
CA ARG A 6 9.05 15.92 42.87
C ARG A 6 10.33 15.32 42.29
N ASN A 7 10.20 14.15 41.69
CA ASN A 7 11.31 13.41 41.10
C ASN A 7 11.68 14.08 39.76
N ASP A 8 12.38 15.21 39.83
CA ASP A 8 12.27 16.33 38.87
C ASP A 8 13.11 16.23 37.58
N GLY A 9 13.92 15.19 37.37
CA GLY A 9 14.83 15.11 36.23
C GLY A 9 14.45 14.07 35.19
N GLU A 10 14.67 12.80 35.54
CA GLU A 10 14.70 11.70 34.58
C GLU A 10 13.30 11.28 34.09
N GLN A 11 12.29 11.31 34.97
CA GLN A 11 10.91 10.98 34.58
C GLN A 11 10.32 12.01 33.61
N TYR A 12 10.60 13.30 33.84
CA TYR A 12 10.18 14.37 32.94
C TYR A 12 10.89 14.30 31.57
N ARG A 13 12.17 13.91 31.56
CA ARG A 13 12.93 13.72 30.33
C ARG A 13 12.41 12.55 29.49
N PHE A 14 12.08 11.43 30.14
CA PHE A 14 11.50 10.28 29.45
C PHE A 14 10.11 10.59 28.89
N ASP A 15 9.23 11.21 29.68
CA ASP A 15 7.90 11.63 29.22
C ASP A 15 7.98 12.63 28.05
N ALA A 16 8.86 13.63 28.14
CA ALA A 16 9.10 14.57 27.04
C ALA A 16 9.62 13.87 25.78
N PHE A 17 10.51 12.89 25.94
CA PHE A 17 11.00 12.06 24.84
C PHE A 17 9.87 11.26 24.18
N CYS A 18 9.08 10.52 24.97
CA CYS A 18 7.94 9.75 24.45
C CYS A 18 6.94 10.65 23.70
N LYS A 19 6.61 11.82 24.25
CA LYS A 19 5.74 12.81 23.58
C LYS A 19 6.35 13.31 22.27
N ALA A 20 7.65 13.58 22.23
CA ALA A 20 8.34 14.01 21.02
C ALA A 20 8.35 12.91 19.94
N VAL A 21 8.61 11.66 20.33
CA VAL A 21 8.55 10.50 19.43
C VAL A 21 7.15 10.37 18.85
N LEU A 22 6.11 10.30 19.67
CA LEU A 22 4.73 10.15 19.22
C LEU A 22 4.29 11.29 18.28
N ARG A 23 4.66 12.53 18.61
CA ARG A 23 4.38 13.70 17.76
C ARG A 23 5.09 13.60 16.41
N ASN A 24 6.35 13.18 16.40
CA ASN A 24 7.12 13.04 15.16
C ASN A 24 6.62 11.87 14.31
N GLU A 25 6.21 10.76 14.92
CA GLU A 25 5.59 9.64 14.24
C GLU A 25 4.28 10.05 13.56
N ALA A 26 3.39 10.75 14.28
CA ALA A 26 2.15 11.28 13.69
C ALA A 26 2.45 12.22 12.51
N ARG A 27 3.43 13.11 12.65
CA ARG A 27 3.86 14.01 11.56
C ARG A 27 4.43 13.24 10.37
N ASN A 28 5.24 12.21 10.63
CA ASN A 28 5.83 11.37 9.60
C ASN A 28 4.74 10.59 8.84
N TYR A 29 3.77 10.02 9.56
CA TYR A 29 2.61 9.34 8.98
C TYR A 29 1.86 10.25 8.02
N HIS A 30 1.46 11.45 8.46
CA HIS A 30 0.73 12.38 7.60
C HIS A 30 1.55 12.83 6.38
N ARG A 31 2.84 13.09 6.57
CA ARG A 31 3.74 13.47 5.46
C ARG A 31 3.87 12.34 4.44
N ASN A 32 4.04 11.10 4.90
CA ASN A 32 4.16 9.95 4.02
C ASN A 32 2.85 9.65 3.30
N LYS A 33 1.71 9.70 4.01
CA LYS A 33 0.38 9.54 3.41
C LYS A 33 0.16 10.57 2.31
N LYS A 34 0.50 11.84 2.53
CA LYS A 34 0.42 12.88 1.50
C LYS A 34 1.31 12.56 0.29
N ARG A 35 2.57 12.16 0.53
CA ARG A 35 3.49 11.78 -0.57
C ARG A 35 3.00 10.58 -1.37
N LEU A 36 2.34 9.61 -0.74
CA LEU A 36 1.74 8.47 -1.43
C LEU A 36 0.58 8.95 -2.31
N LEU A 37 -0.36 9.72 -1.74
CA LEU A 37 -1.49 10.28 -2.49
C LEU A 37 -1.04 11.17 -3.67
N ASP A 38 0.02 11.97 -3.49
CA ASP A 38 0.57 12.83 -4.55
C ASP A 38 1.22 12.02 -5.69
N ARG A 39 1.60 10.76 -5.44
CA ARG A 39 2.25 9.86 -6.42
C ARG A 39 1.31 8.78 -6.96
N GLU A 40 0.19 8.53 -6.29
CA GLU A 40 -0.81 7.58 -6.73
C GLU A 40 -1.49 8.09 -8.00
N LYS A 41 -1.51 7.24 -9.04
CA LYS A 41 -2.29 7.47 -10.26
C LYS A 41 -3.58 6.68 -10.16
N SER A 42 -4.71 7.34 -10.35
CA SER A 42 -6.00 6.62 -10.38
C SER A 42 -6.03 5.64 -11.57
N PHE A 43 -6.56 4.44 -11.34
CA PHE A 43 -6.75 3.45 -12.41
C PHE A 43 -7.61 3.98 -13.56
N SER A 44 -8.53 4.90 -13.29
CA SER A 44 -9.34 5.56 -14.32
C SER A 44 -8.54 6.40 -15.33
N VAL A 45 -7.31 6.79 -14.97
CA VAL A 45 -6.41 7.61 -15.80
C VAL A 45 -5.35 6.74 -16.48
N LEU A 46 -5.30 5.43 -16.20
CA LEU A 46 -4.39 4.52 -16.88
C LEU A 46 -4.88 4.21 -18.29
N SER A 47 -3.94 4.04 -19.22
CA SER A 47 -4.26 3.46 -20.53
C SER A 47 -4.53 1.95 -20.41
N MET A 48 -5.16 1.35 -21.43
CA MET A 48 -5.36 -0.10 -21.46
C MET A 48 -4.04 -0.89 -21.44
N GLU A 49 -2.97 -0.34 -22.02
CA GLU A 49 -1.63 -0.95 -21.99
C GLU A 49 -1.03 -0.92 -20.58
N GLU A 50 -1.08 0.22 -19.89
CA GLU A 50 -0.62 0.36 -18.51
C GLU A 50 -1.42 -0.55 -17.57
N LEU A 51 -2.74 -0.65 -17.77
CA LEU A 51 -3.61 -1.53 -16.99
C LEU A 51 -3.30 -3.01 -17.26
N GLY A 52 -3.02 -3.36 -18.51
CA GLY A 52 -2.62 -4.71 -18.91
C GLY A 52 -1.35 -5.19 -18.21
N GLN A 53 -0.40 -4.30 -17.91
CA GLN A 53 0.81 -4.63 -17.14
C GLN A 53 0.52 -4.99 -15.68
N LEU A 54 -0.62 -4.56 -15.14
CA LEU A 54 -1.06 -4.86 -13.77
C LEU A 54 -1.87 -6.16 -13.68
N THR A 55 -2.26 -6.73 -14.82
CA THR A 55 -3.03 -7.97 -14.90
C THR A 55 -2.18 -9.10 -15.44
N SER A 56 -2.22 -10.25 -14.77
CA SER A 56 -1.73 -11.51 -15.32
C SER A 56 -2.91 -12.38 -15.71
N VAL A 57 -2.94 -12.83 -16.96
CA VAL A 57 -3.88 -13.87 -17.41
C VAL A 57 -3.04 -15.11 -17.67
N ASP A 58 -3.28 -16.16 -16.90
CA ASP A 58 -2.67 -17.46 -17.14
C ASP A 58 -3.47 -18.14 -18.25
N HIS A 59 -2.81 -18.45 -19.36
CA HIS A 59 -3.41 -19.24 -20.44
C HIS A 59 -3.03 -20.71 -20.24
N TYR A 60 -4.03 -21.54 -19.97
CA TYR A 60 -3.81 -22.97 -19.84
C TYR A 60 -4.14 -23.69 -21.15
N PRO A 61 -3.30 -24.67 -21.59
CA PRO A 61 -3.58 -25.46 -22.79
C PRO A 61 -4.91 -26.23 -22.76
N SER A 62 -5.51 -26.43 -21.58
CA SER A 62 -6.83 -27.04 -21.43
C SER A 62 -7.99 -26.11 -21.75
N GLU A 63 -7.74 -24.81 -21.87
CA GLU A 63 -8.77 -23.79 -22.18
C GLU A 63 -9.00 -23.63 -23.68
N GLU A 64 -8.12 -24.17 -24.52
CA GLU A 64 -8.19 -24.04 -25.97
C GLU A 64 -8.37 -25.43 -26.58
N PHE A 65 -9.57 -25.73 -27.07
CA PHE A 65 -9.86 -27.01 -27.71
C PHE A 65 -10.20 -26.82 -29.18
N VAL A 66 -9.42 -27.45 -30.06
CA VAL A 66 -9.72 -27.46 -31.49
C VAL A 66 -10.43 -28.76 -31.83
N PHE A 67 -11.70 -28.66 -32.23
CA PHE A 67 -12.48 -29.76 -32.75
C PHE A 67 -12.37 -29.80 -34.29
N SER A 68 -11.63 -30.77 -34.82
CA SER A 68 -11.47 -30.97 -36.26
C SER A 68 -12.40 -32.07 -36.78
N SER A 69 -13.23 -31.75 -37.78
CA SER A 69 -14.12 -32.72 -38.45
C SER A 69 -14.33 -32.38 -39.91
N TYR A 70 -14.26 -33.38 -40.81
CA TYR A 70 -14.44 -33.23 -42.27
C TYR A 70 -13.64 -32.08 -42.91
N GLY A 71 -12.44 -31.79 -42.40
CA GLY A 71 -11.58 -30.71 -42.88
C GLY A 71 -11.98 -29.31 -42.40
N CYS A 72 -12.87 -29.21 -41.41
CA CYS A 72 -13.22 -27.97 -40.72
C CYS A 72 -12.69 -28.01 -39.28
N ASP A 73 -12.01 -26.94 -38.86
CA ASP A 73 -11.52 -26.76 -37.50
C ASP A 73 -12.42 -25.76 -36.75
N LEU A 74 -12.92 -26.16 -35.59
CA LEU A 74 -13.70 -25.31 -34.70
C LEU A 74 -12.94 -25.09 -33.40
N HIS A 75 -12.57 -23.83 -33.13
CA HIS A 75 -11.97 -23.40 -31.87
C HIS A 75 -13.09 -23.16 -30.85
N ILE A 76 -13.05 -23.89 -29.73
CA ILE A 76 -13.99 -23.80 -28.60
C ILE A 76 -13.20 -23.42 -27.34
#